data_AF-A0A1H9EN47-F1
#
_entry.id   AF-A0A1H9EN47-F1
#
_cell.length_a   1.000
_cell.length_b   1.000
_cell.length_c   1.000
_cell.angle_alpha   90.00
_cell.angle_beta   90.00
_cell.angle_gamma   90.00
#
_symmetry.space_group_name_H-M   'P 1'
#
loop_
_entity.id
_entity.type
_entity.pdbx_description
1 polymer ?
#
loop_
_entity_poly.entity_id
_entity_poly.type
_entity_poly.pdbx_seq_one_letter_code
_entity_poly.pdbx_strand_id
1 'polypeptide(L)'
;MNYVIMSGKYENGNEEQQIGYKQLLGEDNIQYKFDLYFHWYNLVHELGHCLVEKYGIKMTPVQEEMYVNEFAVSYYRYIGELDRLVELQSILVPVIENMPSPVPEDSSFISYFERIWGTEALMNVMTYGYFQLRSVVEAIRKKRDFSEVVSELGVNLQSATIKNNGGDISASNAEEYLTSAIENIKALGLDVPQIRLELVDNPMIQCAQPES
;
A
#
# COMPACT_ATOMS: atom_id res chain seq x y z
N MET A 1 -14.24 -14.87 7.50
CA MET A 1 -14.52 -13.60 6.81
C MET A 1 -13.69 -13.60 5.56
N ASN A 2 -14.32 -13.31 4.42
CA ASN A 2 -13.66 -13.31 3.13
C ASN A 2 -13.54 -11.86 2.67
N TYR A 3 -12.47 -11.53 1.95
CA TYR A 3 -12.22 -10.19 1.44
C TYR A 3 -11.93 -10.24 -0.05
N VAL A 4 -12.24 -9.13 -0.71
CA VAL A 4 -11.80 -8.82 -2.07
C VAL A 4 -10.85 -7.65 -1.98
N ILE A 5 -9.64 -7.81 -2.51
CA ILE A 5 -8.77 -6.69 -2.83
C ILE A 5 -9.07 -6.32 -4.28
N MET A 6 -9.51 -5.09 -4.51
CA MET A 6 -9.76 -4.56 -5.84
C MET A 6 -8.62 -3.63 -6.22
N SER A 7 -8.05 -3.84 -7.41
CA SER A 7 -7.03 -2.95 -7.96
C SER A 7 -7.34 -2.63 -9.41
N GLY A 8 -7.40 -1.34 -9.72
CA GLY A 8 -7.68 -0.86 -11.05
C GLY A 8 -6.49 -1.02 -12.01
N LYS A 9 -6.78 -0.97 -13.32
CA LYS A 9 -5.78 -1.06 -14.39
C LYS A 9 -5.61 0.29 -15.09
N TYR A 10 -4.38 0.80 -15.13
CA TYR A 10 -4.07 2.11 -15.73
C TYR A 10 -4.51 2.20 -17.20
N GLU A 11 -4.21 1.17 -18.00
CA GLU A 11 -4.47 1.13 -19.43
C GLU A 11 -5.96 1.19 -19.79
N ASN A 12 -6.84 0.90 -18.84
CA ASN A 12 -8.29 0.93 -19.00
C ASN A 12 -8.94 2.22 -18.47
N GLY A 13 -8.15 3.11 -17.85
CA GLY A 13 -8.63 4.43 -17.42
C GLY A 13 -9.02 5.33 -18.59
N ASN A 14 -9.95 6.25 -18.36
CA ASN A 14 -10.24 7.31 -19.32
C ASN A 14 -9.09 8.33 -19.41
N GLU A 15 -9.16 9.24 -20.38
CA GLU A 15 -8.09 10.23 -20.63
C GLU A 15 -7.78 11.10 -19.40
N GLU A 16 -8.80 11.57 -18.69
CA GLU A 16 -8.63 12.37 -17.47
C GLU A 16 -7.92 11.59 -16.37
N GLN A 17 -8.29 10.33 -16.15
CA GLN A 17 -7.67 9.44 -15.17
C GLN A 17 -6.21 9.16 -15.52
N GLN A 18 -5.93 8.84 -16.78
CA GLN A 18 -4.55 8.60 -17.23
C GLN A 18 -3.67 9.85 -17.09
N ILE A 19 -4.20 11.02 -17.45
CA ILE A 19 -3.51 12.31 -17.26
C ILE A 19 -3.22 12.54 -15.77
N GLY A 20 -4.18 12.28 -14.87
CA GLY A 20 -3.98 12.39 -13.44
C GLY A 20 -2.82 11.54 -12.93
N TYR A 21 -2.75 10.27 -13.34
CA TYR A 21 -1.63 9.39 -12.99
C TYR A 21 -0.30 9.81 -13.61
N LYS A 22 -0.28 10.31 -14.86
CA LYS A 22 0.94 10.86 -15.47
C LYS A 22 1.44 12.10 -14.74
N GLN A 23 0.54 12.97 -14.28
CA GLN A 23 0.90 14.13 -13.47
C GLN A 23 1.45 13.71 -12.10
N LEU A 24 0.89 12.65 -11.51
CA LEU A 24 1.31 12.15 -10.21
C LEU A 24 2.62 11.36 -10.25
N LEU A 25 2.80 10.43 -11.19
CA LEU A 25 3.94 9.50 -11.22
C LEU A 25 4.98 9.84 -12.32
N GLY A 26 4.70 10.85 -13.14
CA GLY A 26 5.47 11.20 -14.33
C GLY A 26 5.12 10.33 -15.55
N GLU A 27 5.29 10.88 -16.74
CA GLU A 27 4.87 10.24 -17.99
C GLU A 27 5.77 9.08 -18.43
N ASP A 28 7.07 9.16 -18.18
CA ASP A 28 8.03 8.12 -18.57
C ASP A 28 7.74 6.82 -17.83
N ASN A 29 7.61 5.72 -18.59
CA ASN A 29 7.31 4.37 -18.08
C ASN A 29 6.10 4.33 -17.13
N ILE A 30 5.08 5.15 -17.38
CA ILE A 30 3.91 5.29 -16.50
C ILE A 30 3.23 3.95 -16.16
N GLN A 31 3.07 3.03 -17.11
CA GLN A 31 2.47 1.71 -16.85
C GLN A 31 3.26 0.95 -15.77
N TYR A 32 4.58 0.88 -15.93
CA TYR A 32 5.43 0.19 -14.95
C TYR A 32 5.38 0.85 -13.57
N LYS A 33 5.41 2.19 -13.51
CA LYS A 33 5.31 2.92 -12.23
C LYS A 33 3.95 2.68 -11.55
N PHE A 34 2.89 2.64 -12.34
CA PHE A 34 1.56 2.30 -11.85
C PHE A 34 1.53 0.88 -11.32
N ASP A 35 2.02 -0.09 -12.07
CA ASP A 35 2.01 -1.51 -11.68
C ASP A 35 2.92 -1.75 -10.45
N LEU A 36 4.07 -1.07 -10.35
CA LEU A 36 4.95 -1.12 -9.17
C LEU A 36 4.23 -0.62 -7.92
N TYR A 37 3.48 0.48 -8.04
CA TYR A 37 2.73 1.00 -6.90
C TYR A 37 1.50 0.13 -6.60
N PHE A 38 0.61 -0.11 -7.57
CA PHE A 38 -0.71 -0.66 -7.32
C PHE A 38 -0.80 -2.19 -7.44
N HIS A 39 0.01 -2.82 -8.30
CA HIS A 39 -0.02 -4.27 -8.55
C HIS A 39 1.12 -5.03 -7.87
N TRP A 40 2.01 -4.33 -7.17
CA TRP A 40 3.04 -4.93 -6.33
C TRP A 40 2.96 -4.39 -4.89
N TYR A 41 3.22 -3.10 -4.68
CA TYR A 41 3.25 -2.53 -3.32
C TYR A 41 1.87 -2.54 -2.64
N ASN A 42 0.86 -1.97 -3.30
CA ASN A 42 -0.45 -1.70 -2.71
C ASN A 42 -1.19 -2.99 -2.35
N LEU A 43 -0.97 -4.10 -3.06
CA LEU A 43 -1.60 -5.38 -2.74
C LEU A 43 -1.28 -5.86 -1.31
N VAL A 44 -0.03 -5.65 -0.85
CA VAL A 44 0.36 -6.03 0.52
C VAL A 44 -0.13 -4.99 1.54
N HIS A 45 -0.24 -3.72 1.14
CA HIS A 45 -0.88 -2.69 1.95
C HIS A 45 -2.35 -3.04 2.23
N GLU A 46 -3.13 -3.38 1.19
CA GLU A 46 -4.54 -3.80 1.32
C GLU A 46 -4.69 -5.10 2.13
N LEU A 47 -3.75 -6.04 1.95
CA LEU A 47 -3.66 -7.22 2.82
C LEU A 47 -3.46 -6.84 4.30
N GLY A 48 -2.70 -5.78 4.58
CA GLY A 48 -2.54 -5.21 5.91
C GLY A 48 -3.88 -4.79 6.53
N HIS A 49 -4.74 -4.11 5.77
CA HIS A 49 -6.09 -3.74 6.22
C HIS A 49 -6.91 -4.99 6.59
N CYS A 50 -6.91 -6.01 5.73
CA CYS A 50 -7.59 -7.27 6.02
C CYS A 50 -7.10 -7.94 7.31
N LEU A 51 -5.80 -7.83 7.62
CA LEU A 51 -5.23 -8.37 8.85
C LEU A 51 -5.61 -7.54 10.08
N VAL A 52 -5.56 -6.22 10.01
CA VAL A 52 -6.00 -5.32 11.11
C VAL A 52 -7.44 -5.66 11.52
N GLU A 53 -8.34 -5.75 10.54
CA GLU A 53 -9.74 -6.08 10.79
C GLU A 53 -9.90 -7.50 11.36
N LYS A 54 -9.23 -8.49 10.76
CA LYS A 54 -9.29 -9.89 11.22
C LYS A 54 -8.85 -10.06 12.68
N TYR A 55 -7.78 -9.37 13.06
CA TYR A 55 -7.25 -9.44 14.43
C TYR A 55 -7.99 -8.51 15.40
N GLY A 56 -8.98 -7.74 14.92
CA GLY A 56 -9.81 -6.85 15.74
C GLY A 56 -9.02 -5.71 16.36
N ILE A 57 -7.93 -5.28 15.72
CA ILE A 57 -7.09 -4.20 16.21
C ILE A 57 -7.81 -2.88 15.97
N LYS A 58 -7.91 -2.05 17.02
CA LYS A 58 -8.60 -0.76 16.94
C LYS A 58 -7.57 0.34 16.73
N MET A 59 -7.62 0.97 15.57
CA MET A 59 -6.80 2.11 15.21
C MET A 59 -7.70 3.26 14.74
N THR A 60 -7.24 4.51 14.85
CA THR A 60 -7.84 5.58 14.05
C THR A 60 -7.54 5.31 12.57
N PRO A 61 -8.34 5.81 11.61
CA PRO A 61 -8.05 5.58 10.20
C PRO A 61 -6.65 6.01 9.77
N VAL A 62 -6.14 7.13 10.31
CA VAL A 62 -4.77 7.58 10.04
C VAL A 62 -3.73 6.63 10.63
N GLN A 63 -3.94 6.15 11.86
CA GLN A 63 -3.04 5.17 12.47
C GLN A 63 -3.01 3.87 11.69
N GLU A 64 -4.16 3.40 11.22
CA GLU A 64 -4.28 2.19 10.41
C GLU A 64 -3.49 2.31 9.10
N GLU A 65 -3.71 3.39 8.35
CA GLU A 65 -2.97 3.70 7.11
C GLU A 65 -1.45 3.74 7.34
N MET A 66 -0.99 4.38 8.42
CA MET A 66 0.42 4.40 8.76
C MET A 66 0.95 3.00 9.09
N TYR A 67 0.19 2.22 9.85
CA TYR A 67 0.54 0.85 10.23
C TYR A 67 0.61 -0.07 9.01
N VAL A 68 -0.38 -0.05 8.10
CA VAL A 68 -0.40 -0.94 6.94
C VAL A 68 0.68 -0.59 5.91
N ASN A 69 1.08 0.68 5.83
CA ASN A 69 2.26 1.09 5.05
C ASN A 69 3.56 0.53 5.68
N GLU A 70 3.70 0.61 7.01
CA GLU A 70 4.83 0.00 7.72
C GLU A 70 4.84 -1.52 7.55
N PHE A 71 3.67 -2.18 7.58
CA PHE A 71 3.50 -3.60 7.32
C PHE A 71 3.97 -3.98 5.91
N ALA A 72 3.49 -3.30 4.87
CA ALA A 72 3.86 -3.60 3.49
C ALA A 72 5.36 -3.41 3.24
N VAL A 73 5.93 -2.29 3.70
CA VAL A 73 7.36 -2.01 3.57
C VAL A 73 8.19 -3.04 4.33
N SER A 74 7.88 -3.30 5.60
CA SER A 74 8.66 -4.23 6.43
C SER A 74 8.56 -5.67 5.92
N TYR A 75 7.41 -6.09 5.39
CA TYR A 75 7.25 -7.36 4.70
C TYR A 75 8.20 -7.47 3.49
N TYR A 76 8.17 -6.49 2.58
CA TYR A 76 9.04 -6.52 1.39
C TYR A 76 10.52 -6.47 1.74
N ARG A 77 10.89 -5.73 2.79
CA ARG A 77 12.26 -5.75 3.34
C ARG A 77 12.64 -7.14 3.87
N TYR A 78 11.73 -7.79 4.59
CA TYR A 78 11.95 -9.10 5.20
C TYR A 78 12.18 -10.19 4.15
N ILE A 79 11.44 -10.16 3.04
CA ILE A 79 11.61 -11.14 1.95
C ILE A 79 12.77 -10.79 0.98
N GLY A 80 13.45 -9.66 1.20
CA GLY A 80 14.64 -9.27 0.44
C GLY A 80 14.40 -8.42 -0.80
N GLU A 81 13.20 -7.87 -1.01
CA GLU A 81 12.84 -7.01 -2.15
C GLU A 81 13.30 -5.56 -1.98
N LEU A 82 14.58 -5.38 -1.58
CA LEU A 82 15.14 -4.07 -1.26
C LEU A 82 15.28 -3.17 -2.48
N ASP A 83 15.66 -3.74 -3.63
CA ASP A 83 15.89 -2.97 -4.86
C ASP A 83 14.59 -2.35 -5.38
N ARG A 84 13.48 -3.11 -5.35
CA ARG A 84 12.14 -2.61 -5.72
C ARG A 84 11.63 -1.55 -4.76
N LEU A 85 11.93 -1.65 -3.45
CA LEU A 85 11.60 -0.59 -2.49
C LEU A 85 12.42 0.69 -2.74
N VAL A 86 13.68 0.57 -3.12
CA VAL A 86 14.52 1.72 -3.52
C VAL A 86 13.95 2.37 -4.77
N GLU A 87 13.54 1.57 -5.75
CA GLU A 87 12.90 2.08 -6.97
C GLU A 87 11.59 2.79 -6.67
N LEU A 88 10.71 2.17 -5.86
CA LEU A 88 9.46 2.79 -5.41
C LEU A 88 9.73 4.14 -4.73
N GLN A 89 10.70 4.20 -3.82
CA GLN A 89 11.11 5.45 -3.17
C GLN A 89 11.60 6.49 -4.18
N SER A 90 12.37 6.08 -5.19
CA SER A 90 12.90 6.97 -6.22
C SER A 90 11.82 7.59 -7.11
N ILE A 91 10.68 6.89 -7.27
CA ILE A 91 9.51 7.39 -7.99
C ILE A 91 8.72 8.35 -7.09
N LEU A 92 8.52 8.02 -5.82
CA LEU A 92 7.63 8.79 -4.93
C LEU A 92 8.26 10.07 -4.36
N VAL A 93 9.56 10.07 -4.04
CA VAL A 93 10.22 11.22 -3.42
C VAL A 93 10.13 12.48 -4.29
N PRO A 94 10.47 12.45 -5.59
CA PRO A 94 10.36 13.64 -6.44
C PRO A 94 8.94 14.17 -6.56
N VAL A 95 7.93 13.28 -6.53
CA VAL A 95 6.52 13.67 -6.60
C VAL A 95 6.14 14.47 -5.36
N ILE A 96 6.45 13.94 -4.18
CA ILE A 96 6.14 14.60 -2.90
C ILE A 96 6.87 15.93 -2.76
N GLU A 97 8.14 16.01 -3.19
CA GLU A 97 8.94 17.24 -3.14
C GLU A 97 8.37 18.37 -4.01
N ASN A 98 7.64 18.03 -5.09
CA ASN A 98 6.98 18.99 -5.96
C ASN A 98 5.53 19.29 -5.57
N MET A 99 4.96 18.54 -4.61
CA MET A 99 3.61 18.80 -4.10
C MET A 99 3.64 19.85 -2.98
N PRO A 100 2.81 20.91 -3.03
CA PRO A 100 2.63 21.80 -1.91
C PRO A 100 2.18 21.02 -0.67
N SER A 101 2.88 21.19 0.46
CA SER A 101 2.48 20.56 1.71
C SER A 101 1.11 21.12 2.17
N PRO A 102 0.08 20.29 2.33
CA PRO A 102 -1.20 20.73 2.89
C PRO A 102 -1.13 20.89 4.43
N VAL A 103 -0.05 20.39 5.05
CA VAL A 103 0.15 20.42 6.51
C VAL A 103 0.65 21.80 6.93
N PRO A 104 -0.07 22.52 7.82
CA PRO A 104 0.37 23.79 8.39
C PRO A 104 1.68 23.64 9.19
N GLU A 105 2.49 24.71 9.24
CA GLU A 105 3.80 24.70 9.91
C GLU A 105 3.73 24.38 11.42
N ASP A 106 2.61 24.68 12.07
CA ASP A 106 2.38 24.45 13.50
C ASP A 106 1.79 23.07 13.82
N SER A 107 1.52 22.25 12.80
CA SER A 107 0.82 20.99 12.92
C SER A 107 1.75 19.81 12.59
N SER A 108 1.64 18.72 13.36
CA SER A 108 2.27 17.45 12.97
C SER A 108 1.50 16.81 11.81
N PHE A 109 2.18 16.02 10.98
CA PHE A 109 1.56 15.29 9.87
C PHE A 109 0.36 14.43 10.33
N ILE A 110 0.57 13.61 11.37
CA ILE A 110 -0.47 12.72 11.90
C ILE A 110 -1.64 13.52 12.47
N SER A 111 -1.37 14.50 13.35
CA SER A 111 -2.42 15.29 13.98
C SER A 111 -3.23 16.11 12.96
N TYR A 112 -2.59 16.58 11.89
CA TYR A 112 -3.27 17.27 10.81
C TYR A 112 -4.27 16.35 10.09
N PHE A 113 -3.80 15.16 9.64
CA PHE A 113 -4.64 14.23 8.91
C PHE A 113 -5.74 13.61 9.77
N GLU A 114 -5.49 13.37 11.07
CA GLU A 114 -6.53 12.92 12.00
C GLU A 114 -7.64 13.95 12.14
N ARG A 115 -7.29 15.25 12.18
CA ARG A 115 -8.26 16.35 12.31
C ARG A 115 -9.15 16.50 11.07
N ILE A 116 -8.59 16.31 9.88
CA ILE A 116 -9.34 16.49 8.61
C ILE A 116 -9.97 15.20 8.10
N TRP A 117 -9.77 14.08 8.80
CA TRP A 117 -10.30 12.79 8.36
C TRP A 117 -11.82 12.81 8.25
N GLY A 118 -12.37 12.30 7.14
CA GLY A 118 -13.80 12.31 6.87
C GLY A 118 -14.41 13.70 6.58
N THR A 119 -13.59 14.73 6.39
CA THR A 119 -14.05 16.07 6.00
C THR A 119 -13.84 16.32 4.51
N GLU A 120 -14.52 17.33 3.95
CA GLU A 120 -14.35 17.75 2.55
C GLU A 120 -12.91 18.16 2.22
N ALA A 121 -12.11 18.58 3.21
CA ALA A 121 -10.71 18.93 3.00
C ALA A 121 -9.87 17.73 2.55
N LEU A 122 -10.22 16.51 2.98
CA LEU A 122 -9.55 15.28 2.56
C LEU A 122 -10.08 14.78 1.19
N MET A 123 -11.27 15.22 0.75
CA MET A 123 -11.78 14.88 -0.59
C MET A 123 -10.98 15.55 -1.72
N ASN A 124 -10.09 16.48 -1.39
CA ASN A 124 -9.14 17.04 -2.36
C ASN A 124 -8.07 15.99 -2.73
N VAL A 125 -8.00 15.66 -4.02
CA VAL A 125 -7.08 14.65 -4.58
C VAL A 125 -5.62 14.93 -4.23
N MET A 126 -5.20 16.20 -4.22
CA MET A 126 -3.81 16.56 -3.87
C MET A 126 -3.55 16.35 -2.38
N THR A 127 -4.50 16.68 -1.51
CA THR A 127 -4.36 16.48 -0.06
C THR A 127 -4.29 14.98 0.29
N TYR A 128 -5.20 14.17 -0.28
CA TYR A 128 -5.21 12.73 -0.06
C TYR A 128 -4.01 12.04 -0.71
N GLY A 129 -3.64 12.41 -1.94
CA GLY A 129 -2.44 11.92 -2.61
C GLY A 129 -1.17 12.26 -1.82
N TYR A 130 -1.09 13.46 -1.24
CA TYR A 130 0.03 13.83 -0.39
C TYR A 130 0.12 12.95 0.85
N PHE A 131 -1.01 12.66 1.50
CA PHE A 131 -1.07 11.73 2.63
C PHE A 131 -0.54 10.34 2.23
N GLN A 132 -1.16 9.75 1.21
CA GLN A 132 -0.87 8.40 0.74
C GLN A 132 0.61 8.24 0.39
N LEU A 133 1.14 9.06 -0.52
CA LEU A 133 2.53 8.94 -0.97
C LEU A 133 3.54 9.21 0.15
N ARG A 134 3.26 10.21 1.01
CA ARG A 134 4.16 10.53 2.13
C ARG A 134 4.18 9.42 3.16
N SER A 135 3.05 8.78 3.46
CA SER A 135 2.98 7.63 4.38
C SER A 135 3.85 6.46 3.90
N VAL A 136 3.86 6.16 2.60
CA VAL A 136 4.75 5.15 2.01
C VAL A 136 6.22 5.51 2.20
N VAL A 137 6.61 6.74 1.84
CA VAL A 137 8.01 7.19 1.96
C VAL A 137 8.47 7.21 3.42
N GLU A 138 7.62 7.62 4.35
CA GLU A 138 7.92 7.58 5.79
C GLU A 138 8.09 6.13 6.29
N ALA A 139 7.24 5.19 5.85
CA ALA A 139 7.41 3.77 6.16
C ALA A 139 8.76 3.21 5.65
N ILE A 140 9.15 3.54 4.41
CA ILE A 140 10.46 3.17 3.84
C ILE A 140 11.61 3.75 4.66
N ARG A 141 11.48 5.00 5.14
CA ARG A 141 12.51 5.67 5.95
C ARG A 141 12.66 5.07 7.34
N LYS A 142 11.54 4.71 7.99
CA LYS A 142 11.54 4.13 9.35
C LYS A 142 12.25 2.77 9.39
N LYS A 143 12.17 1.98 8.30
CA LYS A 143 12.84 0.67 8.18
C LYS A 143 12.55 -0.26 9.37
N ARG A 144 11.32 -0.24 9.89
CA ARG A 144 10.92 -1.10 11.00
C ARG A 144 11.13 -2.56 10.64
N ASP A 145 11.47 -3.36 11.64
CA ASP A 145 11.60 -4.80 11.46
C ASP A 145 10.21 -5.44 11.35
N PHE A 146 10.06 -6.43 10.46
CA PHE A 146 8.76 -7.07 10.23
C PHE A 146 8.23 -7.77 11.49
N SER A 147 9.10 -8.32 12.33
CA SER A 147 8.70 -8.93 13.60
C SER A 147 8.11 -7.92 14.58
N GLU A 148 8.65 -6.70 14.62
CA GLU A 148 8.14 -5.62 15.46
C GLU A 148 6.74 -5.20 15.01
N VAL A 149 6.53 -5.02 13.70
CA VAL A 149 5.23 -4.63 13.15
C VAL A 149 4.18 -5.72 13.41
N VAL A 150 4.51 -6.98 13.12
CA VAL A 150 3.58 -8.11 13.33
C VAL A 150 3.25 -8.34 14.81
N SER A 151 4.16 -8.02 15.72
CA SER A 151 3.90 -8.12 17.16
C SER A 151 2.75 -7.22 17.64
N GLU A 152 2.43 -6.14 16.91
CA GLU A 152 1.28 -5.27 17.20
C GLU A 152 -0.06 -5.94 16.89
N LEU A 153 -0.07 -6.97 16.03
CA LEU A 153 -1.22 -7.87 15.85
C LEU A 153 -1.31 -8.95 16.96
N GLY A 154 -0.38 -8.96 17.91
CA GLY A 154 -0.28 -9.98 18.95
C GLY A 154 0.30 -11.31 18.45
N VAL A 155 1.00 -11.30 17.31
CA VAL A 155 1.60 -12.50 16.70
C VAL A 155 3.12 -12.44 16.80
N ASN A 156 3.75 -13.56 17.12
CA ASN A 156 5.21 -13.70 17.00
C ASN A 156 5.53 -14.44 15.70
N LEU A 157 6.45 -13.89 14.90
CA LEU A 157 6.86 -14.53 13.66
C LEU A 157 7.50 -15.90 13.92
N GLN A 158 7.11 -16.85 13.09
CA GLN A 158 7.73 -18.17 13.02
C GLN A 158 8.83 -18.18 11.97
N SER A 159 9.80 -19.09 12.12
CA SER A 159 10.78 -19.33 11.06
C SER A 159 10.13 -20.08 9.91
N ALA A 160 10.20 -19.53 8.70
CA ALA A 160 9.66 -20.14 7.50
C ALA A 160 10.61 -19.96 6.30
N THR A 161 10.48 -20.84 5.31
CA THR A 161 11.10 -20.62 4.01
C THR A 161 10.21 -19.68 3.21
N ILE A 162 10.78 -18.58 2.74
CA ILE A 162 10.08 -17.55 2.00
C ILE A 162 10.08 -17.89 0.51
N LYS A 163 8.90 -17.78 -0.11
CA LYS A 163 8.73 -17.82 -1.56
C LYS A 163 8.98 -16.43 -2.13
N ASN A 164 9.91 -16.35 -3.06
CA ASN A 164 10.14 -15.14 -3.83
C ASN A 164 9.40 -15.23 -5.16
N ASN A 165 8.78 -14.13 -5.57
CA ASN A 165 8.19 -14.01 -6.90
C ASN A 165 9.12 -13.17 -7.78
N GLY A 166 9.76 -13.84 -8.74
CA GLY A 166 10.65 -13.25 -9.73
C GLY A 166 9.96 -12.83 -11.03
N GLY A 167 8.63 -12.86 -11.08
CA GLY A 167 7.86 -12.40 -12.23
C GLY A 167 8.07 -10.92 -12.52
N ASP A 168 7.66 -10.50 -13.71
CA ASP A 168 7.65 -9.08 -14.08
C ASP A 168 6.58 -8.33 -13.28
N ILE A 169 6.78 -7.04 -13.07
CA ILE A 169 5.78 -6.17 -12.42
C ILE A 169 4.73 -5.80 -13.47
N SER A 170 3.53 -6.35 -13.33
CA SER A 170 2.41 -6.10 -14.24
C SER A 170 1.08 -6.53 -13.62
N ALA A 171 -0.02 -6.03 -14.18
CA ALA A 171 -1.37 -6.50 -13.84
C ALA A 171 -1.52 -8.02 -14.00
N SER A 172 -0.89 -8.64 -15.01
CA SER A 172 -1.02 -10.09 -15.26
C SER A 172 -0.38 -10.95 -14.15
N ASN A 173 0.59 -10.41 -13.42
CA ASN A 173 1.30 -11.11 -12.35
C ASN A 173 0.84 -10.67 -10.95
N ALA A 174 -0.06 -9.70 -10.85
CA ALA A 174 -0.59 -9.15 -9.59
C ALA A 174 -1.13 -10.25 -8.65
N GLU A 175 -1.88 -11.21 -9.20
CA GLU A 175 -2.43 -12.33 -8.42
C GLU A 175 -1.33 -13.24 -7.85
N GLU A 176 -0.25 -13.46 -8.60
CA GLU A 176 0.88 -14.27 -8.14
C GLU A 176 1.65 -13.57 -7.00
N TYR A 177 1.81 -12.24 -7.07
CA TYR A 177 2.39 -11.45 -5.98
C TYR A 177 1.55 -11.53 -4.71
N LEU A 178 0.24 -11.29 -4.81
CA LEU A 178 -0.65 -11.38 -3.66
C LEU A 178 -0.68 -12.80 -3.08
N THR A 179 -0.76 -13.82 -3.93
CA THR A 179 -0.74 -15.22 -3.50
C THR A 179 0.55 -15.55 -2.76
N SER A 180 1.70 -15.17 -3.30
CA SER A 180 2.99 -15.37 -2.66
C SER A 180 3.08 -14.67 -1.30
N ALA A 181 2.56 -13.44 -1.20
CA ALA A 181 2.51 -12.70 0.06
C ALA A 181 1.62 -13.40 1.10
N ILE A 182 0.42 -13.83 0.72
CA ILE A 182 -0.48 -14.58 1.60
C ILE A 182 0.17 -15.87 2.07
N GLU A 183 0.82 -16.63 1.19
CA GLU A 183 1.48 -17.88 1.54
C GLU A 183 2.66 -17.66 2.50
N ASN A 184 3.49 -16.65 2.24
CA ASN A 184 4.60 -16.29 3.12
C ASN A 184 4.09 -15.87 4.51
N ILE A 185 3.10 -15.00 4.56
CA ILE A 185 2.52 -14.49 5.81
C ILE A 185 1.87 -15.62 6.63
N LYS A 186 1.18 -16.55 5.96
CA LYS A 186 0.66 -17.78 6.61
C LYS A 186 1.78 -18.65 7.16
N ALA A 187 2.82 -18.89 6.36
CA ALA A 187 3.97 -19.72 6.77
C ALA A 187 4.72 -19.11 7.96
N LEU A 188 4.72 -17.77 8.07
CA LEU A 188 5.27 -17.02 9.18
C LEU A 188 4.39 -17.02 10.44
N GLY A 189 3.23 -17.68 10.41
CA GLY A 189 2.39 -17.92 11.58
C GLY A 189 1.21 -16.96 11.76
N LEU A 190 0.96 -16.06 10.81
CA LEU A 190 -0.25 -15.24 10.83
C LEU A 190 -1.43 -16.03 10.27
N ASP A 191 -2.59 -15.89 10.93
CA ASP A 191 -3.85 -16.37 10.41
C ASP A 191 -4.40 -15.33 9.43
N VAL A 192 -4.31 -15.61 8.12
CA VAL A 192 -4.74 -14.70 7.05
C VAL A 192 -6.18 -15.06 6.63
N PRO A 193 -7.10 -14.09 6.43
CA PRO A 193 -8.44 -14.43 5.95
C PRO A 193 -8.39 -14.97 4.51
N GLN A 194 -9.52 -15.47 4.01
CA GLN A 194 -9.63 -15.78 2.59
C GLN A 194 -9.69 -14.46 1.82
N ILE A 195 -8.79 -14.28 0.86
CA ILE A 195 -8.66 -13.07 0.08
C ILE A 195 -8.58 -13.47 -1.39
N ARG A 196 -9.33 -12.78 -2.26
CA ARG A 196 -9.15 -12.85 -3.71
C ARG A 196 -8.79 -11.47 -4.26
N LEU A 197 -8.07 -11.45 -5.37
CA LEU A 197 -7.81 -10.25 -6.14
C LEU A 197 -8.90 -10.06 -7.20
N GLU A 198 -9.32 -8.82 -7.42
CA GLU A 198 -10.16 -8.42 -8.55
C GLU A 198 -9.51 -7.25 -9.28
N LEU A 199 -9.04 -7.51 -10.51
CA LEU A 199 -8.52 -6.46 -11.37
C LEU A 199 -9.66 -5.77 -12.11
N VAL A 200 -9.93 -4.52 -11.75
CA VAL A 200 -11.05 -3.74 -12.30
C VAL A 200 -10.57 -2.75 -13.36
N ASP A 201 -11.48 -2.28 -14.20
CA ASP A 201 -11.12 -1.36 -15.29
C ASP A 201 -10.86 0.06 -14.82
N ASN A 202 -11.50 0.51 -13.74
CA ASN A 202 -11.31 1.86 -13.22
C ASN A 202 -10.01 1.95 -12.39
N PRO A 203 -8.96 2.66 -12.84
CA PRO A 203 -7.68 2.74 -12.15
C PRO A 203 -7.75 3.45 -10.79
N MET A 204 -8.83 4.17 -10.50
CA MET A 204 -9.04 4.87 -9.23
C MET A 204 -9.54 3.95 -8.11
N ILE A 205 -9.89 2.70 -8.41
CA ILE A 205 -10.34 1.73 -7.41
C ILE A 205 -9.13 0.98 -6.88
N GLN A 206 -8.79 1.23 -5.61
CA GLN A 206 -7.68 0.61 -4.89
C GLN A 206 -8.15 0.43 -3.44
N CYS A 207 -8.68 -0.75 -3.11
CA CYS A 207 -9.17 -1.01 -1.75
C CYS A 207 -9.39 -2.49 -1.45
N ALA A 208 -9.35 -2.83 -0.16
CA ALA A 208 -9.92 -4.05 0.39
C ALA A 208 -11.34 -3.84 0.92
N GLN A 209 -12.22 -4.82 0.74
CA GLN A 209 -13.54 -4.85 1.37
C GLN A 209 -13.99 -6.29 1.68
N PRO A 210 -14.85 -6.49 2.70
CA PRO A 210 -15.47 -7.80 2.95
C PRO A 210 -16.31 -8.26 1.75
N GLU A 211 -16.28 -9.56 1.45
CA GLU A 211 -17.26 -10.17 0.54
C GLU A 211 -18.64 -10.17 1.19
N SER A 212 -19.63 -9.65 0.46
CA SER A 212 -21.05 -9.67 0.81
C SER A 212 -21.67 -11.05 0.70
#